data_AF-A0AAD3R8K0-F1
#
_entry.id   AF-A0AAD3R8K0-F1
#
_cell.length_a   1.000
_cell.length_b   1.000
_cell.length_c   1.000
_cell.angle_alpha   90.00
_cell.angle_beta   90.00
_cell.angle_gamma   90.00
#
_symmetry.space_group_name_H-M   'P 1'
#
loop_
_entity.id
_entity.type
_entity.pdbx_description
1 polymer ?
#
loop_
_entity_poly.entity_id
_entity_poly.type
_entity_poly.pdbx_seq_one_letter_code
_entity_poly.pdbx_strand_id
1 'polypeptide(L)'
;MIHSRRSCCCSSKQWVAVKLRPVTSNLLVKKTLCRHFLQIFNMECGLKLNFWEDGPKPGQFYSFPGGSSSSSGPGTACGPVRHTLNPMVTGTSVLGVKFTGGVIIAADMLGSYGSLARFRNISRLMKVNNNTILGASGDYADYQYLKQVIEQMVIDEELLGDGHSYSPKAVHSWLTRVMYNRRSRMNPLWNTVVIGGFYNGESFLGYVDKLGVAYEAPTVATGFGAYLAQ
;
A
#
# COMPACT_ATOMS: atom_id res chain seq x y z
N MET A 1 15.14 28.42 29.06
CA MET A 1 15.47 27.59 27.88
C MET A 1 14.96 26.18 28.11
N ILE A 2 13.78 25.84 27.57
CA ILE A 2 13.16 24.53 27.74
C ILE A 2 13.84 23.55 26.77
N HIS A 3 14.66 22.65 27.31
CA HIS A 3 15.21 21.52 26.58
C HIS A 3 14.10 20.50 26.28
N SER A 4 13.55 20.55 25.06
CA SER A 4 12.70 19.50 24.54
C SER A 4 13.53 18.24 24.31
N ARG A 5 13.49 17.31 25.27
CA ARG A 5 13.97 15.93 25.06
C ARG A 5 13.03 15.27 24.04
N ARG A 6 13.39 15.31 22.76
CA ARG A 6 12.80 14.42 21.77
C ARG A 6 13.26 13.01 22.11
N SER A 7 12.36 12.21 22.69
CA SER A 7 12.57 10.79 22.84
C SER A 7 12.81 10.19 21.45
N CYS A 8 14.01 9.64 21.22
CA CYS A 8 14.28 8.81 20.06
C CYS A 8 13.35 7.60 20.11
N CYS A 9 12.21 7.70 19.44
CA CYS A 9 11.30 6.58 19.26
C CYS A 9 12.02 5.55 18.38
N CYS A 10 12.46 4.46 18.98
CA CYS A 10 13.10 3.34 18.29
C CYS A 10 12.07 2.74 17.32
N SER A 11 12.09 3.18 16.06
CA SER A 11 11.21 2.66 15.02
C SER A 11 11.59 1.21 14.75
N SER A 12 10.63 0.31 14.91
CA SER A 12 10.77 -1.09 14.54
C SER A 12 11.00 -1.17 13.02
N LYS A 13 12.14 -1.74 12.63
CA LYS A 13 12.54 -1.92 11.22
C LYS A 13 12.02 -3.26 10.71
N GLN A 14 11.42 -3.27 9.53
CA GLN A 14 11.08 -4.50 8.82
C GLN A 14 12.20 -4.87 7.87
N TRP A 15 12.65 -6.11 7.98
CA TRP A 15 13.66 -6.70 7.09
C TRP A 15 12.99 -7.83 6.33
N VAL A 16 13.07 -7.80 5.02
CA VAL A 16 12.69 -8.96 4.21
C VAL A 16 13.85 -9.28 3.28
N ALA A 17 14.53 -10.38 3.61
CA ALA A 17 15.59 -10.92 2.78
C ALA A 17 14.98 -11.94 1.81
N VAL A 18 15.20 -11.75 0.51
CA VAL A 18 15.01 -12.82 -0.47
C VAL A 18 16.29 -13.66 -0.45
N LYS A 19 16.32 -14.65 0.44
CA LYS A 19 17.25 -15.78 0.34
C LYS A 19 16.42 -17.01 0.01
N LEU A 20 16.29 -17.32 -1.28
CA LEU A 20 15.67 -18.58 -1.67
C LEU A 20 16.60 -19.70 -1.22
N ARG A 21 16.15 -20.47 -0.23
CA ARG A 21 16.78 -21.77 0.06
C ARG A 21 16.59 -22.66 -1.16
N PRO A 22 17.59 -23.49 -1.54
CA PRO A 22 17.32 -24.59 -2.46
C PRO A 22 16.20 -25.44 -1.84
N VAL A 23 15.22 -25.79 -2.67
CA VAL A 23 14.05 -26.58 -2.28
C VAL A 23 14.53 -27.94 -1.79
N THR A 24 14.56 -28.12 -0.47
CA THR A 24 14.52 -29.42 0.18
C THR A 24 13.43 -29.38 1.25
N SER A 25 12.40 -30.17 1.00
CA SER A 25 11.36 -30.72 1.89
C SER A 25 11.21 -30.18 3.33
N ASN A 26 9.94 -29.94 3.66
CA ASN A 26 9.34 -29.82 5.00
C ASN A 26 9.66 -28.54 5.80
N LEU A 27 8.76 -27.56 5.71
CA LEU A 27 8.54 -26.64 6.83
C LEU A 27 7.05 -26.56 7.18
N LEU A 28 6.76 -27.16 8.32
CA LEU A 28 5.47 -27.38 8.94
C LEU A 28 4.95 -26.05 9.51
N VAL A 29 3.96 -25.44 8.84
CA VAL A 29 3.23 -24.27 9.37
C VAL A 29 2.30 -24.76 10.49
N LYS A 30 2.72 -24.59 11.75
CA LYS A 30 1.82 -24.73 12.91
C LYS A 30 0.77 -23.62 12.87
N LYS A 31 -0.43 -23.95 12.39
CA LYS A 31 -1.65 -23.17 12.63
C LYS A 31 -2.12 -23.44 14.06
N THR A 32 -1.93 -22.49 14.96
CA THR A 32 -2.56 -22.53 16.28
C THR A 32 -4.02 -22.13 16.12
N LEU A 33 -4.89 -23.12 16.23
CA LEU A 33 -6.33 -22.95 16.43
C LEU A 33 -6.57 -22.20 17.75
N CYS A 34 -7.39 -21.15 17.73
CA CYS A 34 -8.04 -20.66 18.94
C CYS A 34 -9.54 -20.57 18.66
N ARG A 35 -10.27 -21.58 19.14
CA ARG A 35 -11.73 -21.59 19.32
C ARG A 35 -12.01 -21.16 20.76
N HIS A 36 -12.83 -20.13 20.94
CA HIS A 36 -13.68 -19.86 22.11
C HIS A 36 -14.87 -19.07 21.56
N PHE A 37 -16.05 -19.66 21.42
CA PHE A 37 -17.07 -19.85 22.46
C PHE A 37 -17.51 -18.53 23.09
N LEU A 38 -18.64 -17.98 22.62
CA LEU A 38 -19.70 -17.53 23.51
C LEU A 38 -21.01 -17.31 22.72
N GLN A 39 -22.07 -17.87 23.28
CA GLN A 39 -23.46 -17.82 22.84
C GLN A 39 -24.19 -16.69 23.62
N ILE A 40 -25.22 -16.14 22.98
CA ILE A 40 -26.43 -15.52 23.58
C ILE A 40 -26.25 -14.15 24.26
N PHE A 41 -26.85 -13.12 23.67
CA PHE A 41 -27.94 -12.36 24.30
C PHE A 41 -28.82 -11.72 23.21
N ASN A 42 -30.05 -12.25 23.10
CA ASN A 42 -31.18 -11.60 22.44
C ASN A 42 -31.67 -10.49 23.38
N MET A 43 -31.83 -9.27 22.88
CA MET A 43 -32.74 -8.30 23.47
C MET A 43 -33.51 -7.63 22.34
N GLU A 44 -34.82 -7.88 22.35
CA GLU A 44 -35.81 -7.09 21.64
C GLU A 44 -35.75 -5.64 22.12
N CYS A 45 -35.73 -4.70 21.19
CA CYS A 45 -36.23 -3.35 21.41
C CYS A 45 -37.15 -3.02 20.24
N GLY A 46 -38.45 -3.14 20.49
CA GLY A 46 -39.47 -2.79 19.54
C GLY A 46 -39.47 -1.28 19.28
N LEU A 47 -39.34 -0.92 18.01
CA LEU A 47 -39.80 0.36 17.48
C LEU A 47 -40.58 0.06 16.20
N LYS A 48 -41.91 0.06 16.33
CA LYS A 48 -42.82 0.22 15.19
C LYS A 48 -42.54 1.60 14.59
N LEU A 49 -41.82 1.64 13.49
CA LEU A 49 -41.79 2.81 12.62
C LEU A 49 -42.73 2.51 11.46
N ASN A 50 -43.90 3.13 11.49
CA ASN A 50 -44.81 3.20 10.35
C ASN A 50 -44.04 3.81 9.19
N PHE A 51 -43.63 2.96 8.25
CA PHE A 51 -42.66 3.33 7.24
C PHE A 51 -43.22 4.41 6.29
N TRP A 52 -44.52 4.42 6.04
CA TRP A 52 -45.11 5.19 4.94
C TRP A 52 -46.55 5.65 5.26
N GLU A 53 -46.70 6.70 6.07
CA GLU A 53 -48.01 7.36 6.29
C GLU A 53 -48.18 8.66 5.47
N ASP A 54 -47.09 9.27 4.97
CA ASP A 54 -47.12 10.56 4.23
C ASP A 54 -46.33 10.54 2.91
N GLY A 55 -46.66 9.60 2.01
CA GLY A 55 -46.12 9.58 0.64
C GLY A 55 -46.97 10.44 -0.32
N PRO A 56 -46.37 11.19 -1.28
CA PRO A 56 -47.16 11.98 -2.21
C PRO A 56 -47.98 11.08 -3.15
N LYS A 57 -49.16 11.56 -3.54
CA LYS A 57 -50.01 10.90 -4.54
C LYS A 57 -49.27 10.84 -5.89
N PRO A 58 -49.45 9.75 -6.67
CA PRO A 58 -48.70 9.54 -7.92
C PRO A 58 -48.92 10.70 -8.91
N GLY A 59 -47.83 11.34 -9.33
CA GLY A 59 -47.84 12.47 -10.27
C GLY A 59 -47.25 13.78 -9.74
N GLN A 60 -46.82 13.86 -8.47
CA GLN A 60 -46.15 15.02 -7.89
C GLN A 60 -44.70 14.69 -7.48
N PHE A 61 -43.77 15.63 -7.68
CA PHE A 61 -42.36 15.45 -7.31
C PHE A 61 -42.14 15.64 -5.80
N TYR A 62 -41.32 14.77 -5.21
CA TYR A 62 -41.01 14.76 -3.78
C TYR A 62 -40.07 15.91 -3.41
N SER A 63 -40.42 16.72 -2.42
CA SER A 63 -39.52 17.70 -1.80
C SER A 63 -39.16 17.20 -0.39
N PHE A 64 -37.91 16.76 -0.21
CA PHE A 64 -37.41 16.35 1.09
C PHE A 64 -37.33 17.57 2.02
N PRO A 65 -37.81 17.49 3.28
CA PRO A 65 -37.68 18.60 4.22
C PRO A 65 -36.20 18.70 4.60
N GLY A 66 -35.54 19.75 4.12
CA GLY A 66 -34.10 19.98 4.35
C GLY A 66 -33.48 21.01 3.40
N GLY A 67 -34.17 21.40 2.33
CA GLY A 67 -33.71 22.48 1.45
C GLY A 67 -34.21 23.85 1.93
N SER A 68 -33.44 24.56 2.73
CA SER A 68 -33.65 25.99 2.98
C SER A 68 -32.31 26.71 2.90
N SER A 69 -32.18 27.55 1.89
CA SER A 69 -31.02 28.39 1.58
C SER A 69 -30.93 29.58 2.55
N SER A 70 -29.86 29.63 3.36
CA SER A 70 -29.12 30.87 3.70
C SER A 70 -27.94 30.59 4.66
N SER A 71 -26.79 31.22 4.35
CA SER A 71 -25.60 31.43 5.20
C SER A 71 -24.78 30.22 5.68
N SER A 72 -23.53 30.14 5.18
CA SER A 72 -22.33 29.65 5.88
C SER A 72 -22.49 28.46 6.83
N GLY A 73 -22.39 27.23 6.32
CA GLY A 73 -22.35 25.99 7.11
C GLY A 73 -22.11 24.75 6.22
N PRO A 74 -21.53 23.65 6.72
CA PRO A 74 -20.83 22.64 5.93
C PRO A 74 -21.80 21.77 5.15
N GLY A 75 -22.14 22.19 3.93
CA GLY A 75 -22.82 21.37 2.96
C GLY A 75 -21.99 20.14 2.60
N THR A 76 -22.67 19.00 2.50
CA THR A 76 -22.17 17.73 1.96
C THR A 76 -21.41 17.97 0.66
N ALA A 77 -20.09 18.07 0.78
CA ALA A 77 -19.19 18.34 -0.33
C ALA A 77 -18.92 17.04 -1.10
N CYS A 78 -19.86 16.56 -1.90
CA CYS A 78 -19.50 15.78 -3.08
C CYS A 78 -19.06 16.76 -4.18
N GLY A 79 -17.89 17.38 -3.96
CA GLY A 79 -17.20 18.13 -5.00
C GLY A 79 -16.74 17.21 -6.15
N PRO A 80 -16.24 17.76 -7.26
CA PRO A 80 -15.63 16.95 -8.33
C PRO A 80 -14.59 16.00 -7.71
N VAL A 81 -14.50 14.76 -8.19
CA VAL A 81 -13.53 13.76 -7.69
C VAL A 81 -12.14 14.38 -7.71
N ARG A 82 -11.67 14.82 -6.54
CA ARG A 82 -10.35 15.43 -6.39
C ARG A 82 -9.35 14.30 -6.30
N HIS A 83 -8.53 14.17 -7.34
CA HIS A 83 -7.37 13.29 -7.29
C HIS A 83 -6.39 13.75 -6.22
N THR A 84 -5.69 12.81 -5.59
CA THR A 84 -4.67 13.08 -4.58
C THR A 84 -3.53 13.87 -5.21
N LEU A 85 -3.45 15.18 -4.92
CA LEU A 85 -2.37 16.04 -5.41
C LEU A 85 -1.20 16.13 -4.43
N ASN A 86 -1.46 15.83 -3.15
CA ASN A 86 -0.48 15.92 -2.07
C ASN A 86 -0.49 14.63 -1.24
N PRO A 87 0.69 14.07 -0.92
CA PRO A 87 0.78 12.89 -0.07
C PRO A 87 0.34 13.24 1.36
N MET A 88 -0.33 12.31 2.04
CA MET A 88 -0.88 12.54 3.38
C MET A 88 -0.12 11.75 4.43
N VAL A 89 -0.08 10.42 4.27
CA VAL A 89 0.64 9.53 5.18
C VAL A 89 1.82 8.97 4.42
N THR A 90 3.01 9.45 4.78
CA THR A 90 4.22 9.12 4.03
C THR A 90 5.11 8.12 4.74
N GLY A 91 5.62 7.16 3.97
CA GLY A 91 6.80 6.39 4.29
C GLY A 91 8.08 7.10 3.83
N THR A 92 9.19 6.89 4.53
CA THR A 92 10.44 7.62 4.37
C THR A 92 11.42 6.94 3.43
N SER A 93 12.10 5.88 3.87
CA SER A 93 13.21 5.27 3.15
C SER A 93 13.07 3.76 3.04
N VAL A 94 13.38 3.26 1.85
CA VAL A 94 13.57 1.85 1.53
C VAL A 94 15.01 1.69 1.04
N LEU A 95 15.69 0.69 1.57
CA LEU A 95 17.06 0.35 1.22
C LEU A 95 17.08 -1.03 0.56
N GLY A 96 17.88 -1.18 -0.49
CA GLY A 96 18.05 -2.42 -1.22
C GLY A 96 19.53 -2.68 -1.50
N VAL A 97 19.99 -3.91 -1.26
CA VAL A 97 21.36 -4.34 -1.55
C VAL A 97 21.35 -5.71 -2.21
N LYS A 98 22.06 -5.80 -3.34
CA LYS A 98 22.33 -7.04 -4.06
C LYS A 98 23.52 -7.76 -3.42
N PHE A 99 23.39 -9.08 -3.21
CA PHE A 99 24.47 -9.90 -2.68
C PHE A 99 24.61 -11.21 -3.47
N THR A 100 25.64 -11.99 -3.17
CA THR A 100 25.88 -13.30 -3.80
C THR A 100 24.77 -14.28 -3.42
N GLY A 101 23.90 -14.60 -4.37
CA GLY A 101 22.77 -15.53 -4.17
C GLY A 101 21.45 -14.88 -3.73
N GLY A 102 21.30 -13.55 -3.83
CA GLY A 102 20.01 -12.92 -3.58
C GLY A 102 20.03 -11.38 -3.48
N VAL A 103 18.93 -10.85 -2.94
CA VAL A 103 18.73 -9.41 -2.69
C VAL A 103 18.08 -9.22 -1.32
N ILE A 104 18.52 -8.20 -0.59
CA ILE A 104 17.92 -7.78 0.68
C ILE A 104 17.24 -6.44 0.48
N ILE A 105 15.99 -6.33 0.95
CA ILE A 105 15.27 -5.05 1.03
C ILE A 105 14.87 -4.79 2.48
N ALA A 106 15.07 -3.57 2.93
CA ALA A 106 14.74 -3.13 4.28
C ALA A 106 13.95 -1.82 4.25
N ALA A 107 12.98 -1.69 5.15
CA ALA A 107 12.16 -0.50 5.30
C ALA A 107 11.77 -0.33 6.77
N ASP A 108 11.64 0.91 7.24
CA ASP A 108 10.97 1.18 8.53
C ASP A 108 9.47 0.89 8.46
N MET A 109 8.85 0.68 9.62
CA MET A 109 7.41 0.42 9.74
C MET A 109 6.59 1.66 10.13
N LEU A 110 7.17 2.85 9.96
CA LEU A 110 6.54 4.11 10.33
C LEU A 110 5.75 4.70 9.15
N GLY A 111 4.53 5.13 9.45
CA GLY A 111 3.71 6.01 8.62
C GLY A 111 3.55 7.36 9.32
N SER A 112 4.17 8.39 8.76
CA SER A 112 4.17 9.74 9.32
C SER A 112 3.11 10.62 8.66
N TYR A 113 2.40 11.41 9.45
CA TYR A 113 1.54 12.49 8.97
C TYR A 113 2.22 13.82 9.28
N GLY A 114 3.00 14.32 8.32
CA GLY A 114 3.93 15.43 8.56
C GLY A 114 4.97 15.05 9.63
N SER A 115 5.02 15.82 10.73
CA SER A 115 5.92 15.56 11.86
C SER A 115 5.40 14.52 12.85
N LEU A 116 4.12 14.14 12.77
CA LEU A 116 3.50 13.20 13.69
C LEU A 116 3.74 11.76 13.23
N ALA A 117 4.39 10.98 14.09
CA ALA A 117 4.46 9.52 13.97
C ALA A 117 3.10 8.89 14.29
N ARG A 118 2.18 8.90 13.32
CA ARG A 118 0.78 8.45 13.49
C ARG A 118 0.70 6.93 13.59
N PHE A 119 1.34 6.21 12.68
CA PHE A 119 1.32 4.75 12.65
C PHE A 119 2.73 4.19 12.83
N ARG A 120 2.93 3.33 13.82
CA ARG A 120 4.25 2.78 14.18
C ARG A 120 4.50 1.35 13.70
N ASN A 121 3.46 0.69 13.17
CA ASN A 121 3.52 -0.71 12.80
C ASN A 121 2.76 -0.95 11.49
N ILE A 122 3.31 -0.43 10.39
CA ILE A 122 2.79 -0.58 9.04
C ILE A 122 3.83 -1.25 8.15
N SER A 123 3.43 -2.26 7.38
CA SER A 123 4.30 -2.91 6.40
C SER A 123 4.30 -2.15 5.07
N ARG A 124 5.50 -1.81 4.59
CA ARG A 124 5.72 -1.15 3.28
C ARG A 124 6.44 -2.06 2.28
N LEU A 125 6.64 -3.31 2.69
CA LEU A 125 7.19 -4.37 1.87
C LEU A 125 6.06 -5.34 1.53
N MET A 126 5.87 -5.62 0.26
CA MET A 126 4.97 -6.66 -0.22
C MET A 126 5.76 -7.73 -0.97
N LYS A 127 5.35 -8.98 -0.75
CA LYS A 127 5.76 -10.09 -1.61
C LYS A 127 4.86 -10.07 -2.83
N VAL A 128 5.45 -10.03 -4.02
CA VAL A 128 4.70 -10.06 -5.29
C VAL A 128 4.49 -11.52 -5.67
N ASN A 129 5.59 -12.21 -6.00
CA ASN A 129 5.60 -13.65 -6.24
C ASN A 129 6.53 -14.37 -5.26
N ASN A 130 6.78 -15.65 -5.49
CA ASN A 130 7.80 -16.41 -4.74
C ASN A 130 9.24 -15.93 -5.00
N ASN A 131 9.48 -15.24 -6.12
CA ASN A 131 10.79 -14.80 -6.58
C ASN A 131 11.02 -13.28 -6.48
N THR A 132 10.00 -12.50 -6.09
CA THR A 132 10.00 -11.02 -6.18
C THR A 132 9.40 -10.37 -4.94
N ILE A 133 10.03 -9.27 -4.52
CA ILE A 133 9.60 -8.40 -3.43
C ILE A 133 9.61 -6.96 -3.90
N LEU A 134 8.62 -6.21 -3.45
CA LEU A 134 8.45 -4.81 -3.73
C LEU A 134 8.47 -4.03 -2.42
N GLY A 135 9.27 -2.97 -2.37
CA GLY A 135 9.25 -1.98 -1.29
C GLY A 135 8.86 -0.63 -1.85
N ALA A 136 7.92 0.05 -1.19
CA ALA A 136 7.50 1.39 -1.58
C ALA A 136 7.83 2.42 -0.49
N SER A 137 8.27 3.59 -0.94
CA SER A 137 8.33 4.83 -0.17
C SER A 137 7.40 5.86 -0.81
N GLY A 138 7.06 6.93 -0.08
CA GLY A 138 6.10 7.94 -0.51
C GLY A 138 4.74 7.76 0.16
N ASP A 139 3.66 8.03 -0.57
CA ASP A 139 2.31 7.98 -0.01
C ASP A 139 1.80 6.55 0.21
N TYR A 140 1.28 6.32 1.40
CA TYR A 140 0.83 4.99 1.80
C TYR A 140 -0.48 4.58 1.11
N ALA A 141 -1.37 5.53 0.80
CA ALA A 141 -2.62 5.22 0.10
C ALA A 141 -2.36 4.81 -1.35
N ASP A 142 -1.47 5.52 -2.04
CA ASP A 142 -1.03 5.12 -3.39
C ASP A 142 -0.32 3.75 -3.39
N TYR A 143 0.40 3.41 -2.31
CA TYR A 143 1.01 2.09 -2.16
C TYR A 143 -0.05 0.99 -2.03
N GLN A 144 -1.11 1.24 -1.26
CA GLN A 144 -2.22 0.29 -1.15
C GLN A 144 -2.92 0.06 -2.49
N TYR A 145 -3.10 1.12 -3.28
CA TYR A 145 -3.64 1.01 -4.63
C TYR A 145 -2.75 0.15 -5.54
N LEU A 146 -1.44 0.44 -5.58
CA LEU A 146 -0.49 -0.36 -6.37
C LEU A 146 -0.45 -1.82 -5.91
N LYS A 147 -0.51 -2.05 -4.60
CA LYS A 147 -0.54 -3.38 -4.02
C LYS A 147 -1.73 -4.19 -4.56
N GLN A 148 -2.93 -3.62 -4.54
CA GLN A 148 -4.15 -4.28 -5.04
C GLN A 148 -4.05 -4.62 -6.53
N VAL A 149 -3.55 -3.68 -7.35
CA VAL A 149 -3.41 -3.90 -8.79
C VAL A 149 -2.41 -5.02 -9.07
N ILE A 150 -1.27 -5.01 -8.37
CA ILE A 150 -0.23 -6.04 -8.53
C ILE A 150 -0.72 -7.40 -8.04
N GLU A 151 -1.40 -7.46 -6.90
CA GLU A 151 -1.98 -8.70 -6.38
C GLU A 151 -2.96 -9.31 -7.38
N GLN A 152 -3.83 -8.50 -8.00
CA GLN A 152 -4.75 -8.99 -9.02
C GLN A 152 -4.01 -9.55 -10.24
N MET A 153 -2.98 -8.84 -10.73
CA MET A 153 -2.19 -9.32 -11.86
C MET A 153 -1.49 -10.66 -11.58
N VAL A 154 -0.96 -10.83 -10.36
CA VAL A 154 -0.32 -12.09 -9.96
C VAL A 154 -1.35 -13.21 -9.90
N ILE A 155 -2.53 -12.94 -9.33
CA ILE A 155 -3.62 -13.91 -9.28
C ILE A 155 -4.04 -14.34 -10.69
N ASP A 156 -4.20 -13.40 -11.61
CA ASP A 156 -4.64 -13.70 -12.98
C ASP A 156 -3.65 -14.63 -13.71
N GLU A 157 -2.33 -14.43 -13.54
CA GLU A 157 -1.32 -15.36 -14.09
C GLU A 157 -1.33 -16.72 -13.39
N GLU A 158 -1.45 -16.75 -12.06
CA GLU A 158 -1.50 -18.02 -11.32
C GLU A 158 -2.73 -18.86 -11.73
N LEU A 159 -3.83 -18.22 -12.09
CA LEU A 159 -5.05 -18.88 -12.58
C LEU A 159 -4.88 -19.48 -13.98
N LEU A 160 -4.05 -18.90 -14.85
CA LEU A 160 -3.78 -19.44 -16.20
C LEU A 160 -3.05 -20.78 -16.11
N GLY A 161 -2.20 -20.99 -15.10
CA GLY A 161 -1.68 -22.31 -14.73
C GLY A 161 -0.75 -22.97 -15.77
N ASP A 162 -0.17 -22.20 -16.68
CA ASP A 162 0.78 -22.66 -17.71
C ASP A 162 2.21 -22.87 -17.17
N GLY A 163 2.42 -22.60 -15.87
CA GLY A 163 3.72 -22.71 -15.20
C GLY A 163 4.63 -21.50 -15.42
N HIS A 164 4.14 -20.44 -16.07
CA HIS A 164 4.85 -19.19 -16.19
C HIS A 164 4.56 -18.29 -14.99
N SER A 165 5.56 -17.52 -14.58
CA SER A 165 5.43 -16.54 -13.51
C SER A 165 6.15 -15.27 -13.90
N TYR A 166 5.67 -14.11 -13.43
CA TYR A 166 6.33 -12.86 -13.76
C TYR A 166 7.77 -12.84 -13.25
N SER A 167 8.69 -12.50 -14.16
CA SER A 167 10.08 -12.22 -13.83
C SER A 167 10.20 -10.86 -13.13
N PRO A 168 11.20 -10.66 -12.25
CA PRO A 168 11.45 -9.36 -11.61
C PRO A 168 11.59 -8.20 -12.61
N LYS A 169 12.23 -8.47 -13.76
CA LYS A 169 12.41 -7.54 -14.87
C LYS A 169 11.07 -7.16 -15.54
N ALA A 170 10.15 -8.13 -15.69
CA ALA A 170 8.82 -7.87 -16.24
C ALA A 170 7.99 -6.97 -15.32
N VAL A 171 7.98 -7.25 -14.02
CA VAL A 171 7.30 -6.42 -13.01
C VAL A 171 7.86 -5.00 -13.00
N HIS A 172 9.19 -4.84 -13.06
CA HIS A 172 9.85 -3.52 -13.12
C HIS A 172 9.49 -2.73 -14.38
N SER A 173 9.50 -3.40 -15.53
CA SER A 173 9.09 -2.85 -16.82
C SER A 173 7.62 -2.43 -16.85
N TRP A 174 6.74 -3.21 -16.24
CA TRP A 174 5.31 -2.89 -16.13
C TRP A 174 5.09 -1.68 -15.20
N LEU A 175 5.72 -1.68 -14.03
CA LEU A 175 5.56 -0.60 -13.05
C LEU A 175 6.02 0.76 -13.62
N THR A 176 7.11 0.76 -14.38
CA THR A 176 7.62 1.96 -15.07
C THR A 176 6.57 2.54 -16.02
N ARG A 177 5.86 1.69 -16.77
CA ARG A 177 4.78 2.12 -17.67
C ARG A 177 3.57 2.67 -16.91
N VAL A 178 3.19 2.04 -15.79
CA VAL A 178 2.08 2.51 -14.95
C VAL A 178 2.39 3.90 -14.37
N MET A 179 3.58 4.08 -13.79
CA MET A 179 4.01 5.37 -13.23
C MET A 179 4.06 6.45 -14.31
N TYR A 180 4.65 6.13 -15.47
CA TYR A 180 4.75 7.06 -16.58
C TYR A 180 3.37 7.45 -17.15
N ASN A 181 2.44 6.51 -17.30
CA ASN A 181 1.08 6.80 -17.76
C ASN A 181 0.33 7.73 -16.79
N ARG A 182 0.45 7.49 -15.47
CA ARG A 182 -0.14 8.35 -14.44
C ARG A 182 0.44 9.77 -14.47
N ARG A 183 1.74 9.89 -14.66
CA ARG A 183 2.40 11.19 -14.88
C ARG A 183 1.85 11.91 -16.11
N SER A 184 1.70 11.22 -17.25
CA SER A 184 1.20 11.83 -18.50
C SER A 184 -0.23 12.37 -18.38
N ARG A 185 -1.04 11.79 -17.49
CA ARG A 185 -2.39 12.28 -17.16
C ARG A 185 -2.41 13.41 -16.12
N MET A 186 -1.25 13.98 -15.81
CA MET A 186 -1.06 15.01 -14.77
C MET A 186 -1.59 14.59 -13.39
N ASN A 187 -1.56 13.29 -13.11
CA ASN A 187 -2.01 12.68 -11.86
C ASN A 187 -1.06 11.54 -11.46
N PRO A 188 0.20 11.88 -11.10
CA PRO A 188 1.21 10.89 -10.76
C PRO A 188 0.92 10.24 -9.41
N LEU A 189 1.34 8.98 -9.26
CA LEU A 189 1.34 8.31 -7.96
C LEU A 189 2.57 8.78 -7.18
N TRP A 190 2.41 9.15 -5.92
CA TRP A 190 3.45 9.84 -5.14
C TRP A 190 4.47 8.89 -4.50
N ASN A 191 4.81 7.81 -5.22
CA ASN A 191 5.58 6.70 -4.68
C ASN A 191 6.89 6.51 -5.43
N THR A 192 7.91 6.11 -4.67
CA THR A 192 9.16 5.57 -5.20
C THR A 192 9.25 4.12 -4.82
N VAL A 193 9.51 3.26 -5.80
CA VAL A 193 9.38 1.82 -5.65
C VAL A 193 10.72 1.16 -5.93
N VAL A 194 11.10 0.25 -5.05
CA VAL A 194 12.27 -0.61 -5.20
C VAL A 194 11.78 -2.03 -5.38
N ILE A 195 12.24 -2.68 -6.45
CA ILE A 195 11.87 -4.05 -6.81
C ILE A 195 13.12 -4.91 -6.68
N GLY A 196 13.04 -5.94 -5.85
CA GLY A 196 14.11 -6.92 -5.65
C GLY A 196 13.62 -8.31 -6.00
N GLY A 197 14.43 -9.09 -6.68
CA GLY A 197 14.09 -10.47 -6.96
C GLY A 197 15.30 -11.33 -7.25
N PHE A 198 15.07 -12.63 -7.27
CA PHE A 198 16.06 -13.61 -7.67
C PHE A 198 15.41 -14.60 -8.64
N TYR A 199 15.90 -14.63 -9.87
CA TYR A 199 15.31 -15.41 -10.95
C TYR A 199 16.40 -16.09 -11.76
N ASN A 200 16.28 -17.40 -11.98
CA ASN A 200 17.22 -18.21 -12.77
C ASN A 200 18.71 -18.05 -12.39
N GLY A 201 19.01 -17.90 -11.10
CA GLY A 201 20.39 -17.71 -10.63
C GLY A 201 20.87 -16.25 -10.61
N GLU A 202 20.11 -15.32 -11.17
CA GLU A 202 20.44 -13.90 -11.22
C GLU A 202 19.65 -13.10 -10.18
N SER A 203 20.37 -12.32 -9.37
CA SER A 203 19.74 -11.31 -8.52
C SER A 203 19.44 -10.04 -9.32
N PHE A 204 18.27 -9.45 -9.07
CA PHE A 204 17.77 -8.25 -9.73
C PHE A 204 17.37 -7.22 -8.68
N LEU A 205 17.84 -5.99 -8.83
CA LEU A 205 17.46 -4.87 -7.98
C LEU A 205 17.22 -3.64 -8.88
N GLY A 206 15.97 -3.22 -8.94
CA GLY A 206 15.50 -2.11 -9.77
C GLY A 206 14.89 -1.00 -8.93
N TYR A 207 15.08 0.23 -9.36
CA TYR A 207 14.46 1.43 -8.82
C TYR A 207 13.47 2.02 -9.84
N VAL A 208 12.36 2.56 -9.36
CA VAL A 208 11.38 3.33 -10.15
C VAL A 208 10.90 4.55 -9.37
N ASP A 209 11.01 5.73 -9.97
CA ASP A 209 10.49 7.00 -9.42
C ASP A 209 9.04 7.27 -9.84
N LYS A 210 8.36 8.18 -9.12
CA LYS A 210 7.02 8.72 -9.49
C LYS A 210 6.98 9.33 -10.88
N LEU A 211 8.13 9.77 -11.38
CA LEU A 211 8.29 10.37 -12.70
C LEU A 211 8.40 9.32 -13.82
N GLY A 212 8.51 8.03 -13.48
CA GLY A 212 8.76 6.95 -14.43
C GLY A 212 10.25 6.80 -14.79
N VAL A 213 11.16 7.42 -14.05
CA VAL A 213 12.60 7.15 -14.19
C VAL A 213 12.90 5.80 -13.57
N ALA A 214 13.58 4.93 -14.31
CA ALA A 214 13.88 3.59 -13.90
C ALA A 214 15.34 3.23 -14.20
N TYR A 215 16.00 2.57 -13.25
CA TYR A 215 17.37 2.08 -13.41
C TYR A 215 17.62 0.86 -12.52
N GLU A 216 18.69 0.13 -12.84
CA GLU A 216 19.16 -1.03 -12.08
C GLU A 216 20.50 -0.69 -11.43
N ALA A 217 20.70 -1.08 -10.17
CA ALA A 217 21.94 -0.83 -9.44
C ALA A 217 22.18 -1.93 -8.39
N PRO A 218 23.44 -2.18 -7.98
CA PRO A 218 23.74 -3.13 -6.91
C PRO A 218 23.28 -2.66 -5.53
N THR A 219 23.19 -1.34 -5.32
CA THR A 219 22.66 -0.70 -4.12
C THR A 219 21.65 0.36 -4.52
N VAL A 220 20.54 0.44 -3.79
CA VAL A 220 19.46 1.39 -4.03
C VAL A 220 18.95 1.91 -2.70
N ALA A 221 18.76 3.22 -2.60
CA ALA A 221 18.09 3.86 -1.48
C ALA A 221 17.06 4.89 -1.96
N THR A 222 15.92 4.98 -1.27
CA THR A 222 14.88 5.99 -1.53
C THR A 222 14.81 7.05 -0.42
N GLY A 223 14.25 8.21 -0.76
CA GLY A 223 14.01 9.29 0.20
C GLY A 223 15.30 9.78 0.86
N PHE A 224 15.27 9.95 2.18
CA PHE A 224 16.44 10.36 2.96
C PHE A 224 17.58 9.35 2.94
N GLY A 225 17.28 8.07 2.68
CA GLY A 225 18.29 7.01 2.59
C GLY A 225 19.28 7.26 1.45
N ALA A 226 18.85 7.89 0.36
CA ALA A 226 19.71 8.18 -0.79
C ALA A 226 20.87 9.15 -0.48
N TYR A 227 20.74 9.98 0.56
CA TYR A 227 21.77 10.96 0.95
C TYR A 227 22.67 10.48 2.08
N LEU A 228 22.20 9.54 2.90
CA LEU A 228 22.88 9.12 4.12
C LEU A 228 23.46 7.70 4.05
N ALA A 229 22.85 6.82 3.26
CA ALA A 229 23.12 5.39 3.26
C ALA A 229 23.64 4.87 1.90
N GLN A 230 23.71 5.72 0.88
CA GLN A 230 24.14 5.37 -0.48
C GLN A 230 25.66 5.55 -0.65
#